data_AF-V5GSU4-F1
#
_entry.id   AF-V5GSU4-F1
#
_cell.length_a   1.000
_cell.length_b   1.000
_cell.length_c   1.000
_cell.angle_alpha   90.00
_cell.angle_beta   90.00
_cell.angle_gamma   90.00
#
_symmetry.space_group_name_H-M   'P 1'
#
loop_
_entity.id
_entity.type
_entity.pdbx_description
1 polymer ?
#
loop_
_entity_poly.entity_id
_entity_poly.type
_entity_poly.pdbx_seq_one_letter_code
_entity_poly.pdbx_strand_id
1 'polypeptide(L)'
;MENIPRTHEDIEAQIREIQSKKKEIPVETPDKVAKLGESGYFDSDIYETGKGKYEGYVTSIAANDEVEDDEEDMGYSQKRTGLGAPVALLNDVAQSEKDYDPFADRRRATIADREDEYRQKRRMMIISPERVDPFADVTI
;
A
#
# COMPACT_ATOMS: atom_id res chain seq x y z
N MET A 1 -32.02 -7.99 -14.67
CA MET A 1 -32.20 -8.78 -13.43
C MET A 1 -31.72 -10.17 -13.74
N GLU A 2 -30.51 -10.52 -13.31
CA GLU A 2 -29.96 -11.85 -13.53
C GLU A 2 -30.79 -12.87 -12.74
N ASN A 3 -31.21 -13.94 -13.40
CA ASN A 3 -32.02 -15.01 -12.81
C ASN A 3 -31.16 -15.78 -11.81
N ILE A 4 -31.19 -15.34 -10.55
CA ILE A 4 -30.55 -16.06 -9.44
C ILE A 4 -31.22 -17.43 -9.33
N PRO A 5 -30.48 -18.55 -9.50
CA PRO A 5 -31.05 -19.88 -9.39
C PRO A 5 -31.56 -20.10 -7.96
N ARG A 6 -32.82 -20.52 -7.83
CA ARG A 6 -33.47 -20.70 -6.52
C ARG A 6 -33.69 -22.17 -6.16
N THR A 7 -33.61 -23.08 -7.13
CA THR A 7 -33.74 -24.52 -6.89
C THR A 7 -32.37 -25.20 -6.93
N HIS A 8 -32.25 -26.34 -6.25
CA HIS A 8 -31.02 -27.12 -6.23
C HIS A 8 -30.60 -27.57 -7.62
N GLU A 9 -31.57 -27.96 -8.46
CA GLU A 9 -31.34 -28.38 -9.85
C GLU A 9 -30.78 -27.24 -10.72
N ASP A 10 -31.30 -26.02 -10.57
CA ASP A 10 -30.79 -24.85 -11.30
C ASP A 10 -29.34 -24.52 -10.91
N ILE A 11 -29.00 -24.67 -9.62
CA ILE A 11 -27.65 -24.43 -9.10
C ILE A 11 -26.68 -25.48 -9.67
N GLU A 12 -27.06 -26.75 -9.70
CA GLU A 12 -26.23 -27.82 -10.26
C GLU A 12 -26.00 -27.66 -11.76
N ALA A 13 -27.03 -27.25 -12.51
CA ALA A 13 -26.90 -26.95 -13.93
C ALA A 13 -25.91 -25.80 -14.17
N GLN A 14 -25.99 -24.73 -13.37
CA GLN A 14 -25.08 -23.59 -13.45
C GLN A 14 -23.63 -23.98 -13.09
N ILE A 15 -23.44 -24.80 -12.06
CA ILE A 15 -22.10 -25.29 -11.67
C ILE A 15 -21.48 -26.10 -12.82
N ARG A 16 -22.26 -26.97 -13.47
CA ARG A 16 -21.80 -27.78 -14.60
C ARG A 16 -21.37 -26.90 -15.78
N GLU A 17 -22.14 -25.86 -16.08
CA GLU A 17 -21.84 -24.89 -17.13
C GLU A 17 -20.57 -24.08 -16.82
N ILE A 18 -20.39 -23.63 -15.57
CA ILE A 18 -19.18 -22.90 -15.15
C ILE A 18 -17.95 -23.80 -15.24
N GLN A 19 -18.07 -25.08 -14.87
CA GLN A 19 -16.96 -26.03 -14.96
C GLN A 19 -16.58 -26.36 -16.42
N SER A 20 -17.56 -26.49 -17.33
CA SER A 20 -17.26 -26.69 -18.75
C SER A 20 -16.58 -25.46 -19.36
N LYS A 21 -17.10 -24.25 -19.08
CA LYS A 21 -16.48 -22.99 -19.51
C LYS A 21 -15.05 -22.83 -18.98
N LYS A 22 -14.80 -23.19 -17.72
CA LYS A 22 -13.44 -23.13 -17.13
C LYS A 22 -12.47 -24.11 -17.80
N LYS A 23 -12.96 -25.24 -18.30
CA LYS A 23 -12.15 -26.23 -19.03
C LYS A 23 -11.83 -25.76 -20.47
N GLU A 24 -12.75 -25.00 -21.07
CA GLU A 24 -12.59 -24.44 -22.42
C GLU A 24 -11.67 -23.21 -22.45
N ILE A 25 -11.55 -22.48 -21.35
CA ILE A 25 -10.54 -21.42 -21.22
C ILE A 25 -9.17 -22.11 -21.14
N PRO A 26 -8.27 -21.90 -22.13
CA PRO A 26 -6.91 -22.38 -22.02
C PRO A 26 -6.30 -21.72 -20.80
N VAL A 27 -5.89 -22.52 -19.82
CA VAL A 27 -5.02 -22.07 -18.74
C VAL A 27 -3.79 -21.51 -19.42
N GLU A 28 -3.66 -20.18 -19.47
CA GLU A 28 -2.43 -19.55 -19.89
C GLU A 28 -1.30 -20.22 -19.12
N THR A 29 -0.33 -20.74 -19.85
CA THR A 29 0.77 -21.53 -19.30
C THR A 29 1.39 -20.78 -18.11
N PRO A 30 1.83 -21.49 -17.05
CA PRO A 30 2.44 -20.88 -15.87
C PRO A 30 3.73 -20.09 -16.17
N ASP A 31 4.17 -20.11 -17.43
CA ASP A 31 5.32 -19.37 -17.96
C ASP A 31 4.98 -17.91 -18.32
N LYS A 32 3.69 -17.55 -18.41
CA LYS A 32 3.26 -16.15 -18.68
C LYS A 32 3.02 -15.33 -17.41
N VAL A 33 3.20 -15.91 -16.23
CA VAL A 33 3.04 -15.21 -14.96
C VAL A 33 4.41 -14.65 -14.57
N ALA A 34 4.52 -13.33 -14.39
CA ALA A 34 5.76 -12.68 -14.01
C ALA A 34 6.33 -13.28 -12.71
N LYS A 35 7.47 -13.97 -12.81
CA LYS A 35 8.20 -14.53 -11.66
C LYS A 35 9.27 -13.54 -11.23
N LEU A 36 9.30 -13.21 -9.94
CA LEU A 36 10.32 -12.35 -9.35
C LEU A 36 11.61 -13.15 -9.19
N GLY A 37 12.65 -12.79 -9.95
CA GLY A 37 14.02 -13.20 -9.65
C GLY A 37 14.87 -13.72 -10.81
N GLU A 38 14.29 -14.27 -11.89
CA GLU A 38 15.15 -14.96 -12.86
C GLU A 38 14.72 -14.96 -14.33
N SER A 39 13.46 -14.66 -14.67
CA SER A 39 13.04 -14.47 -16.08
C SER A 39 11.58 -14.01 -16.13
N GLY A 40 11.36 -12.72 -15.94
CA GLY A 40 10.10 -12.08 -16.32
C GLY A 40 10.22 -11.46 -17.70
N TYR A 41 9.10 -11.35 -18.43
CA TYR A 41 9.00 -10.46 -19.59
C TYR A 41 8.99 -9.01 -19.06
N PHE A 42 10.17 -8.44 -18.86
CA PHE A 42 10.33 -7.00 -18.67
C PHE A 42 10.67 -6.37 -20.02
N ASP A 43 10.31 -5.10 -20.18
CA ASP A 43 10.47 -4.35 -21.42
C ASP A 43 11.97 -4.10 -21.68
N SER A 44 12.62 -5.06 -22.32
CA SER A 44 14.07 -5.05 -22.52
C SER A 44 14.49 -3.89 -23.42
N ASP A 45 13.64 -3.46 -24.35
CA ASP A 45 13.88 -2.26 -25.14
C ASP A 45 13.97 -0.98 -24.28
N ILE A 46 13.21 -0.85 -23.20
CA ILE A 46 13.26 0.30 -22.28
C ILE A 46 14.47 0.18 -21.35
N TYR A 47 14.75 -1.02 -20.83
CA TYR A 47 15.79 -1.23 -19.82
C TYR A 47 17.19 -1.58 -20.37
N GLU A 48 17.31 -1.96 -21.65
CA GLU A 48 18.59 -2.18 -22.36
C GLU A 48 19.05 -0.93 -23.13
N THR A 49 18.13 0.01 -23.41
CA THR A 49 18.47 1.27 -24.08
C THR A 49 19.07 2.27 -23.10
N GLY A 50 20.31 2.01 -22.71
CA GLY A 50 21.07 2.91 -21.86
C GLY A 50 22.48 2.39 -21.63
N LYS A 51 23.45 3.09 -22.21
CA LYS A 51 24.85 3.16 -21.78
C LYS A 51 24.99 2.78 -20.31
N GLY A 52 25.80 1.75 -20.04
CA GLY A 52 25.60 0.81 -18.92
C GLY A 52 25.24 1.47 -17.61
N LYS A 53 24.45 0.80 -16.76
CA LYS A 53 23.88 1.30 -15.48
C LYS A 53 24.83 2.05 -14.52
N TYR A 54 26.13 1.97 -14.74
CA TYR A 54 27.20 2.61 -13.96
C TYR A 54 28.09 3.57 -14.78
N GLU A 55 27.75 3.86 -16.04
CA GLU A 55 28.48 4.78 -16.91
C GLU A 55 28.29 6.22 -16.39
N GLY A 56 29.36 6.82 -15.87
CA GLY A 56 29.34 8.14 -15.24
C GLY A 56 29.37 8.14 -13.70
N TYR A 57 29.29 6.97 -13.07
CA TYR A 57 29.43 6.85 -11.62
C TYR A 57 30.84 6.41 -11.24
N VAL A 58 31.34 6.98 -10.14
CA VAL A 58 32.58 6.53 -9.51
C VAL A 58 32.27 5.29 -8.68
N THR A 59 32.81 4.13 -9.07
CA THR A 59 32.53 2.83 -8.44
C THR A 59 33.33 2.58 -7.16
N SER A 60 34.20 3.50 -6.78
CA SER A 60 35.03 3.40 -5.58
C SER A 60 35.35 4.78 -5.00
N ILE A 61 35.04 4.98 -3.73
CA ILE A 61 35.48 6.16 -2.96
C ILE A 61 36.89 5.89 -2.43
N ALA A 62 37.78 6.88 -2.46
CA ALA A 62 39.12 6.74 -1.93
C ALA A 62 39.06 6.47 -0.42
N ALA A 63 39.66 5.36 0.03
CA ALA A 63 39.62 4.94 1.44
C ALA A 63 40.48 5.83 2.38
N ASN A 64 41.11 6.88 1.85
CA ASN A 64 42.09 7.70 2.56
C ASN A 64 41.91 9.21 2.30
N ASP A 65 40.73 9.63 1.85
CA ASP A 65 40.36 11.04 1.84
C ASP A 65 39.99 11.38 3.29
N GLU A 66 41.02 11.61 4.11
CA GLU A 66 40.83 12.34 5.37
C GLU A 66 40.25 13.69 4.95
N VAL A 67 38.96 13.88 5.21
CA VAL A 67 38.34 15.20 5.20
C VAL A 67 39.24 16.06 6.09
N GLU A 68 40.04 16.91 5.46
CA GLU A 68 40.75 17.98 6.14
C GLU A 68 39.61 18.81 6.76
N ASP A 69 39.43 18.62 8.07
CA ASP A 69 38.43 19.31 8.89
C ASP A 69 38.93 20.76 9.00
N ASP A 70 38.94 21.47 7.87
CA ASP A 70 38.92 22.92 7.85
C ASP A 70 37.55 23.27 8.44
N GLU A 71 37.53 23.38 9.76
CA GLU A 71 36.55 24.10 10.56
C GLU A 71 36.54 25.57 10.08
N GLU A 72 36.15 25.82 8.83
CA GLU A 72 35.60 27.09 8.44
C GLU A 72 34.37 27.28 9.33
N ASP A 73 34.53 28.19 10.29
CA ASP A 73 33.50 28.80 11.11
C ASP A 73 32.33 29.25 10.22
N MET A 74 31.46 28.30 9.89
CA MET A 74 30.22 28.51 9.15
C MET A 74 29.28 29.23 10.11
N GLY A 75 29.48 30.55 10.14
CA GLY A 75 28.80 31.49 11.00
C GLY A 75 27.35 31.14 11.19
N TYR A 76 26.97 31.04 12.47
CA TYR A 76 25.63 30.85 12.99
C TYR A 76 24.55 31.13 11.96
N SER A 77 23.85 30.07 11.54
CA SER A 77 22.63 30.12 10.75
C SER A 77 21.70 31.19 11.32
N GLN A 78 21.73 32.38 10.70
CA GLN A 78 20.76 33.43 10.88
C GLN A 78 19.44 32.77 10.49
N LYS A 79 18.62 32.40 11.49
CA LYS A 79 17.28 31.85 11.29
C LYS A 79 16.53 32.84 10.40
N ARG A 80 16.50 32.58 9.08
CA ARG A 80 15.79 33.40 8.12
C ARG A 80 14.31 33.25 8.43
N THR A 81 13.78 34.17 9.24
CA THR A 81 12.36 34.32 9.51
C THR A 81 11.68 34.68 8.20
N GLY A 82 11.20 33.67 7.47
CA GLY A 82 10.48 33.88 6.20
C GLY A 82 10.67 32.82 5.12
N LEU A 83 11.50 31.79 5.34
CA LEU A 83 11.64 30.70 4.35
C LEU A 83 10.57 29.59 4.47
N GLY A 84 9.72 29.64 5.51
CA GLY A 84 8.63 28.70 5.72
C GLY A 84 7.28 29.39 5.61
N ALA A 85 6.26 28.67 5.11
CA ALA A 85 4.89 29.15 5.12
C ALA A 85 4.47 29.54 6.55
N PRO A 86 3.72 30.63 6.75
CA PRO A 86 3.26 31.04 8.07
C PRO A 86 2.48 29.90 8.72
N VAL A 87 2.71 29.66 10.01
CA VAL A 87 2.11 28.56 10.79
C VAL A 87 0.58 28.52 10.66
N ALA A 88 -0.07 29.68 10.46
CA ALA A 88 -1.50 29.77 10.19
C ALA A 88 -1.93 29.05 8.89
N LEU A 89 -1.16 29.17 7.80
CA LEU A 89 -1.45 28.47 6.54
C LEU A 89 -1.15 26.97 6.63
N LEU A 90 -0.15 26.57 7.41
CA LEU A 90 0.13 25.14 7.64
C LEU A 90 -1.01 24.45 8.40
N ASN A 91 -1.61 25.13 9.37
CA ASN A 91 -2.74 24.59 10.13
C ASN A 91 -4.03 24.48 9.28
N ASP A 92 -4.26 25.43 8.37
CA ASP A 92 -5.43 25.43 7.48
C ASP A 92 -5.34 24.31 6.43
N VAL A 93 -4.18 24.17 5.76
CA VAL A 93 -3.91 23.09 4.80
C VAL A 93 -3.96 21.72 5.48
N ALA A 94 -3.33 21.58 6.65
CA ALA A 94 -3.34 20.33 7.40
C ALA A 94 -4.74 19.93 7.88
N GLN A 95 -5.70 20.86 8.01
CA GLN A 95 -7.09 20.56 8.35
C GLN A 95 -7.96 20.22 7.12
N SER A 96 -7.64 20.77 5.95
CA SER A 96 -8.40 20.50 4.71
C SER A 96 -8.21 19.09 4.14
N GLU A 97 -7.11 18.40 4.46
CA GLU A 97 -6.78 17.07 3.89
C GLU A 97 -7.06 15.88 4.81
N LYS A 98 -7.56 16.08 6.03
CA LYS A 98 -7.58 15.01 7.07
C LYS A 98 -8.50 13.83 6.76
N ASP A 99 -9.51 14.01 5.90
CA ASP A 99 -10.58 13.02 5.72
C ASP A 99 -10.60 12.39 4.33
N TYR A 100 -9.73 12.82 3.41
CA TYR A 100 -9.70 12.29 2.05
C TYR A 100 -8.53 11.31 1.88
N ASP A 101 -8.82 10.02 2.07
CA ASP A 101 -7.89 8.96 1.69
C ASP A 101 -7.83 8.87 0.14
N PRO A 102 -6.70 9.20 -0.50
CA PRO A 102 -6.56 9.16 -1.96
C PRO A 102 -6.67 7.73 -2.53
N PHE A 103 -6.61 6.70 -1.68
CA PHE A 103 -6.80 5.31 -2.06
C PHE A 103 -8.18 4.75 -1.67
N ALA A 104 -9.10 5.60 -1.21
CA ALA A 104 -10.46 5.19 -0.82
C ALA A 104 -11.19 4.39 -1.91
N ASP A 105 -10.94 4.70 -3.18
CA ASP A 105 -11.54 4.02 -4.33
C ASP A 105 -10.86 2.68 -4.67
N ARG A 106 -9.58 2.51 -4.30
CA ARG A 106 -8.78 1.32 -4.61
C ARG A 106 -8.70 0.34 -3.44
N ARG A 107 -9.21 0.73 -2.27
CA ARG A 107 -9.19 -0.13 -1.08
C ARG A 107 -10.01 -1.40 -1.35
N ARG A 108 -9.44 -2.54 -0.96
CA ARG A 108 -10.18 -3.80 -0.97
C ARG A 108 -11.31 -3.68 0.07
N ALA A 109 -12.54 -4.00 -0.34
CA ALA A 109 -13.68 -4.02 0.57
C ALA A 109 -13.35 -4.84 1.82
N THR A 110 -13.63 -4.29 3.01
CA THR A 110 -13.38 -4.97 4.27
C THR A 110 -14.45 -6.03 4.52
N ILE A 111 -14.23 -6.90 5.50
CA ILE A 111 -15.23 -7.91 5.88
C ILE A 111 -16.50 -7.21 6.41
N ALA A 112 -16.38 -6.04 7.04
CA ALA A 112 -17.52 -5.27 7.54
C ALA A 112 -18.43 -4.80 6.40
N ASP A 113 -17.85 -4.37 5.28
CA ASP A 113 -18.59 -3.85 4.12
C ASP A 113 -19.39 -4.96 3.40
N ARG A 114 -19.05 -6.23 3.63
CA ARG A 114 -19.71 -7.41 3.03
C ARG A 114 -20.75 -8.06 3.94
N GLU A 115 -20.88 -7.59 5.18
CA GLU A 115 -21.71 -8.22 6.21
C GLU A 115 -23.07 -7.54 6.38
N ASP A 116 -24.13 -8.35 6.51
CA ASP A 116 -25.48 -7.88 6.84
C ASP A 116 -25.56 -7.20 8.22
N GLU A 117 -26.59 -6.37 8.43
CA GLU A 117 -26.82 -5.61 9.66
C GLU A 117 -26.85 -6.50 10.93
N TYR A 118 -27.40 -7.71 10.85
CA TYR A 118 -27.41 -8.67 11.97
C TYR A 118 -25.99 -9.14 12.36
N ARG A 119 -25.11 -9.34 11.37
CA ARG A 119 -23.71 -9.72 11.61
C ARG A 119 -22.91 -8.56 12.17
N GLN A 120 -23.21 -7.32 11.77
CA GLN A 120 -22.61 -6.13 12.35
C GLN A 120 -22.95 -5.98 13.84
N LYS A 121 -24.20 -6.26 14.24
CA LYS A 121 -24.62 -6.23 15.66
C LYS A 121 -23.79 -7.16 16.53
N ARG A 122 -23.31 -8.30 16.01
CA ARG A 122 -22.40 -9.20 16.75
C ARG A 122 -21.09 -8.55 17.14
N ARG A 123 -20.54 -7.65 16.32
CA ARG A 123 -19.29 -6.94 16.63
C ARG A 123 -19.43 -5.98 17.81
N MET A 124 -20.64 -5.45 18.02
CA MET A 124 -20.95 -4.52 19.11
C MET A 124 -21.33 -5.24 20.41
N MET A 125 -21.44 -6.58 20.41
CA MET A 125 -21.78 -7.32 21.63
C MET A 125 -20.54 -7.47 22.52
N ILE A 126 -20.69 -7.13 23.80
CA ILE A 126 -19.65 -7.29 24.82
C ILE A 126 -19.51 -8.78 25.13
N ILE A 127 -18.42 -9.40 24.67
CA ILE A 127 -18.15 -10.85 24.80
C ILE A 127 -17.64 -11.19 26.21
N SER A 128 -16.91 -10.28 26.83
CA SER A 128 -16.39 -10.45 28.18
C SER A 128 -16.57 -9.17 28.99
N PRO A 129 -16.68 -9.25 30.32
CA PRO A 129 -16.63 -8.08 31.19
C PRO A 129 -15.40 -7.22 30.90
N GLU A 130 -15.52 -5.93 31.21
CA GLU A 130 -14.39 -5.01 31.19
C GLU A 130 -13.27 -5.54 32.09
N ARG A 131 -12.04 -5.56 31.57
CA ARG A 131 -10.88 -5.93 32.37
C ARG A 131 -10.40 -4.68 33.08
N VAL A 132 -10.19 -4.78 34.40
CA VAL A 132 -9.53 -3.72 35.16
C VAL A 132 -8.15 -3.49 34.56
N ASP A 133 -7.91 -2.27 34.04
CA ASP A 133 -6.60 -1.86 33.54
C ASP A 133 -5.65 -1.63 34.73
N PRO A 134 -4.58 -2.43 34.89
CA PRO A 134 -3.67 -2.29 36.02
C PRO A 134 -2.77 -1.05 35.95
N PHE A 135 -2.81 -0.29 34.84
CA PHE A 135 -1.96 0.89 34.63
C PHE A 135 -2.72 2.22 34.73
N ALA A 136 -4.03 2.21 34.94
CA ALA A 136 -4.86 3.42 34.97
C ALA A 136 -4.52 4.38 36.12
N ASP A 137 -3.98 3.88 37.24
CA ASP A 137 -3.64 4.69 38.41
C ASP A 137 -2.22 5.30 38.37
N VAL A 138 -1.43 5.02 37.32
CA VAL A 138 -0.07 5.56 37.18
C VAL A 138 -0.09 6.80 36.29
N THR A 139 -0.74 7.86 36.78
CA THR A 139 -0.49 9.22 36.31
C THR A 139 0.55 9.85 37.24
N ILE A 140 1.78 9.97 36.73
CA ILE A 140 2.90 10.72 37.34
C ILE A 140 2.76 12.20 37.00
#